data_AF-R7TR55-F1
#
_entry.id   AF-R7TR55-F1
#
_cell.length_a   1.000
_cell.length_b   1.000
_cell.length_c   1.000
_cell.angle_alpha   90.00
_cell.angle_beta   90.00
_cell.angle_gamma   90.00
#
_symmetry.space_group_name_H-M   'P 1'
#
loop_
_entity.id
_entity.type
_entity.pdbx_description
1 polymer ?
#
loop_
_entity_poly.entity_id
_entity_poly.type
_entity_poly.pdbx_seq_one_letter_code
_entity_poly.pdbx_strand_id
1 'polypeptide(L)'
;MLIPPQDRKKKLNLWREVVKFIDANESRIRAEEQCIEDEEFIVWRWLQNTANGRKRKVWQGQAFGAKESSNMPAFRPTKCLKIRNMFDAEVEYGEDWHVHIQDAILEKCGPDHSIVHMAVDKSSKEGCVFVMCASSEASGRAFHALHGWWFDGILITVKFLRLERYYERFPDAIGCTQPLIPSNSEGNSLSVPFHQSITESS
;
A
#
# COMPACT_ATOMS: atom_id res chain seq x y z
N MET A 1 -28.92 6.45 -0.27
CA MET A 1 -28.52 6.91 -1.63
C MET A 1 -27.73 8.20 -1.49
N LEU A 2 -26.54 8.30 -2.10
CA LEU A 2 -25.53 9.34 -1.80
C LEU A 2 -25.95 10.79 -2.14
N ILE A 3 -26.92 10.97 -3.06
CA ILE A 3 -27.44 12.28 -3.48
C ILE A 3 -28.96 12.32 -3.28
N PRO A 4 -29.49 13.29 -2.51
CA PRO A 4 -30.92 13.48 -2.35
C PRO A 4 -31.63 13.66 -3.71
N PRO A 5 -32.85 13.13 -3.92
CA PRO A 5 -33.55 13.18 -5.21
C PRO A 5 -33.64 14.60 -5.81
N GLN A 6 -33.91 15.59 -4.95
CA GLN A 6 -34.01 17.01 -5.28
C GLN A 6 -32.71 17.64 -5.85
N ASP A 7 -31.55 17.08 -5.51
CA ASP A 7 -30.25 17.61 -5.92
C ASP A 7 -29.68 16.91 -7.16
N ARG A 8 -30.26 15.78 -7.59
CA ARG A 8 -29.71 14.95 -8.67
C ARG A 8 -29.61 15.70 -9.99
N LYS A 9 -30.63 16.48 -10.35
CA LYS A 9 -30.60 17.31 -11.57
C LYS A 9 -29.51 18.37 -11.51
N LYS A 10 -29.35 19.02 -10.36
CA LYS A 10 -28.36 20.10 -10.16
C LYS A 10 -26.93 19.57 -10.16
N LYS A 11 -26.71 18.38 -9.58
CA LYS A 11 -25.38 17.77 -9.43
C LYS A 11 -25.02 16.79 -10.55
N LEU A 12 -25.85 16.66 -11.59
CA LEU A 12 -25.66 15.66 -12.65
C LEU A 12 -24.32 15.82 -13.39
N ASN A 13 -23.93 17.07 -13.70
CA ASN A 13 -22.68 17.33 -14.39
C ASN A 13 -21.48 16.98 -13.50
N LEU A 14 -21.50 17.38 -12.23
CA LEU A 14 -20.48 17.01 -11.25
C LEU A 14 -20.40 15.49 -11.07
N TRP A 15 -21.55 14.81 -11.00
CA TRP A 15 -21.61 13.36 -10.91
C TRP A 15 -20.95 12.69 -12.12
N ARG A 16 -21.21 13.16 -13.35
CA ARG A 16 -20.54 12.61 -14.54
C ARG A 16 -19.02 12.78 -14.50
N GLU A 17 -18.52 13.93 -14.03
CA GLU A 17 -17.08 14.15 -13.84
C GLU A 17 -16.51 13.19 -12.77
N VAL A 18 -17.22 13.00 -11.66
CA VAL A 18 -16.82 12.05 -10.60
C VAL A 18 -16.81 10.60 -11.11
N VAL A 19 -17.81 10.18 -11.88
CA VAL A 19 -17.84 8.82 -12.48
C VAL A 19 -16.67 8.63 -13.43
N LYS A 20 -16.41 9.59 -14.33
CA LYS A 20 -15.25 9.55 -15.23
C LYS A 20 -13.93 9.48 -14.46
N PHE A 21 -13.83 10.26 -13.38
CA PHE A 21 -12.66 10.23 -12.52
C PHE A 21 -12.50 8.85 -11.88
N ILE A 22 -13.53 8.27 -11.31
CA ILE A 22 -13.45 6.94 -10.68
C ILE A 22 -13.07 5.87 -11.71
N ASP A 23 -13.69 5.88 -12.89
CA ASP A 23 -13.39 4.93 -13.97
C ASP A 23 -11.93 5.01 -14.45
N ALA A 24 -11.37 6.22 -14.48
CA ALA A 24 -9.97 6.44 -14.87
C ALA A 24 -8.94 6.13 -13.76
N ASN A 25 -9.34 6.15 -12.48
CA ASN A 25 -8.40 6.19 -11.35
C ASN A 25 -8.57 5.05 -10.32
N GLU A 26 -9.75 4.42 -10.23
CA GLU A 26 -10.07 3.43 -9.20
C GLU A 26 -10.23 2.04 -9.79
N SER A 27 -9.10 1.35 -9.95
CA SER A 27 -9.02 -0.01 -10.48
C SER A 27 -9.82 -1.06 -9.70
N ARG A 28 -10.25 -0.78 -8.46
CA ARG A 28 -11.00 -1.72 -7.61
C ARG A 28 -12.50 -1.63 -7.81
N ILE A 29 -13.00 -0.69 -8.61
CA ILE A 29 -14.43 -0.55 -8.87
C ILE A 29 -14.68 -0.89 -10.34
N ARG A 30 -15.64 -1.79 -10.59
CA ARG A 30 -16.15 -2.08 -11.93
C ARG A 30 -17.60 -1.64 -12.01
N ALA A 31 -17.95 -0.89 -13.06
CA ALA A 31 -19.34 -0.66 -13.43
C ALA A 31 -19.89 -1.90 -14.17
N GLU A 32 -21.03 -2.41 -13.71
CA GLU A 32 -21.73 -3.55 -14.29
C GLU A 32 -23.19 -3.18 -14.52
N GLU A 33 -23.76 -3.62 -15.64
CA GLU A 33 -25.21 -3.62 -15.84
C GLU A 33 -25.80 -4.81 -15.09
N GLN A 34 -26.72 -4.54 -14.17
CA GLN A 34 -27.41 -5.55 -13.40
C GLN A 34 -28.91 -5.31 -13.46
N CYS A 35 -29.66 -6.36 -13.82
CA CYS A 35 -31.11 -6.36 -13.71
C CYS A 35 -31.50 -6.57 -12.24
N ILE A 36 -32.28 -5.63 -11.68
CA ILE A 36 -32.88 -5.72 -10.35
C ILE A 36 -34.37 -5.45 -10.55
N GLU A 37 -35.23 -6.41 -10.18
CA GLU A 37 -36.69 -6.28 -10.32
C GLU A 37 -37.14 -5.89 -11.76
N ASP A 38 -36.58 -6.56 -12.77
CA ASP A 38 -36.85 -6.35 -14.20
C ASP A 38 -36.45 -4.96 -14.77
N GLU A 39 -35.72 -4.15 -13.99
CA GLU A 39 -35.10 -2.90 -14.44
C GLU A 39 -33.57 -3.03 -14.51
N GLU A 40 -32.97 -2.49 -15.57
CA GLU A 40 -31.51 -2.45 -15.75
C GLU A 40 -30.89 -1.28 -15.00
N PHE A 41 -29.93 -1.58 -14.12
CA PHE A 41 -29.17 -0.58 -13.37
C PHE A 41 -27.68 -0.70 -13.63
N ILE A 42 -27.00 0.44 -13.75
CA ILE A 42 -25.54 0.49 -13.61
C ILE A 42 -25.20 0.43 -12.13
N VAL A 43 -24.62 -0.67 -11.71
CA VAL A 43 -24.14 -0.88 -10.34
C VAL A 43 -22.61 -0.85 -10.31
N TRP A 44 -22.05 -0.38 -9.20
CA TRP A 44 -20.61 -0.42 -8.97
C TRP A 44 -20.29 -1.59 -8.06
N ARG A 45 -19.49 -2.52 -8.56
CA ARG A 45 -19.00 -3.66 -7.81
C ARG A 45 -17.56 -3.41 -7.41
N TRP A 46 -17.28 -3.54 -6.11
CA TRP A 46 -15.91 -3.65 -5.63
C TRP A 46 -15.34 -4.98 -6.11
N LEU A 47 -14.30 -4.92 -6.94
CA LEU A 47 -13.52 -6.07 -7.34
C LEU A 47 -12.74 -6.55 -6.12
N GLN A 48 -13.13 -7.71 -5.58
CA GLN A 48 -12.24 -8.46 -4.70
C GLN A 48 -11.14 -9.07 -5.56
N ASN A 49 -9.89 -8.96 -5.09
CA ASN A 49 -8.72 -9.47 -5.78
C ASN A 49 -8.82 -11.00 -5.85
N THR A 50 -9.42 -11.51 -6.92
CA THR A 50 -9.33 -12.94 -7.24
C THR A 50 -7.99 -13.11 -7.92
N ALA A 51 -7.17 -14.01 -7.38
CA ALA A 51 -5.79 -14.32 -7.72
C ALA A 51 -5.57 -14.85 -9.15
N ASN A 52 -6.23 -14.25 -10.16
CA ASN A 52 -6.11 -14.59 -11.55
C ASN A 52 -5.32 -13.51 -12.30
N GLY A 53 -4.00 -13.63 -12.21
CA GLY A 53 -3.09 -13.50 -13.35
C GLY A 53 -2.77 -12.08 -13.85
N ARG A 54 -1.46 -11.78 -13.82
CA ARG A 54 -0.76 -10.83 -14.72
C ARG A 54 -0.95 -9.33 -14.51
N LYS A 55 -1.63 -8.86 -13.46
CA LYS A 55 -1.65 -7.41 -13.16
C LYS A 55 -0.54 -7.05 -12.16
N ARG A 56 0.14 -5.93 -12.42
CA ARG A 56 1.18 -5.35 -11.56
C ARG A 56 0.60 -5.04 -10.18
N LYS A 57 1.32 -5.43 -9.12
CA LYS A 57 0.97 -5.07 -7.74
C LYS A 57 1.21 -3.58 -7.53
N VAL A 58 0.20 -2.85 -7.07
CA VAL A 58 0.27 -1.40 -6.92
C VAL A 58 -0.29 -0.89 -5.60
N TRP A 59 0.19 0.27 -5.16
CA TRP A 59 -0.32 1.02 -4.01
C TRP A 59 -1.63 1.75 -4.35
N GLN A 60 -2.66 1.60 -3.52
CA GLN A 60 -4.05 2.01 -3.82
C GLN A 60 -4.64 3.03 -2.82
N GLY A 61 -3.77 3.80 -2.16
CA GLY A 61 -4.17 4.83 -1.19
C GLY A 61 -4.20 4.36 0.26
N GLN A 62 -4.45 5.31 1.16
CA GLN A 62 -4.50 5.09 2.60
C GLN A 62 -5.93 4.78 3.07
N ALA A 63 -6.08 3.82 3.98
CA ALA A 63 -7.37 3.41 4.57
C ALA A 63 -7.95 4.44 5.54
N PHE A 64 -7.09 5.24 6.17
CA PHE A 64 -7.46 6.23 7.19
C PHE A 64 -6.96 7.61 6.76
N GLY A 65 -7.72 8.67 7.06
CA GLY A 65 -7.26 10.04 6.81
C GLY A 65 -6.14 10.44 7.80
N ALA A 66 -5.19 11.27 7.35
CA ALA A 66 -3.99 11.69 8.08
C ALA A 66 -4.21 12.31 9.49
N LYS A 67 -5.46 12.57 9.90
CA LYS A 67 -5.80 13.20 11.20
C LYS A 67 -6.02 12.22 12.35
N GLU A 68 -5.98 10.91 12.12
CA GLU A 68 -6.08 9.92 13.20
C GLU A 68 -4.71 9.57 13.77
N SER A 69 -4.20 10.46 14.64
CA SER A 69 -3.05 10.23 15.52
C SER A 69 -3.28 9.10 16.55
N SER A 70 -4.47 8.49 16.55
CA SER A 70 -4.89 7.39 17.44
C SER A 70 -4.24 6.04 17.10
N ASN A 71 -3.64 5.87 15.92
CA ASN A 71 -2.97 4.63 15.52
C ASN A 71 -1.44 4.65 15.72
N MET A 72 -0.91 5.66 16.42
CA MET A 72 0.50 5.69 16.79
C MET A 72 0.78 4.57 17.83
N PRO A 73 1.76 3.69 17.60
CA PRO A 73 2.10 2.66 18.58
C PRO A 73 2.49 3.31 19.91
N ALA A 74 1.97 2.78 21.02
CA ALA A 74 2.28 3.24 22.39
C ALA A 74 3.77 3.07 22.79
N PHE A 75 4.60 2.51 21.91
CA PHE A 75 6.02 2.24 22.14
C PHE A 75 6.88 3.24 21.39
N ARG A 76 8.05 3.58 21.98
CA ARG A 76 9.02 4.44 21.30
C ARG A 76 9.43 3.82 19.95
N PRO A 77 9.41 4.61 18.86
CA PRO A 77 9.93 4.19 17.58
C PRO A 77 11.36 3.66 17.69
N THR A 78 11.59 2.49 17.11
CA THR A 78 12.91 1.87 16.94
C THR A 78 13.31 1.96 15.47
N LYS A 79 14.58 1.69 15.14
CA LYS A 79 15.06 1.68 13.75
C LYS A 79 14.47 0.56 12.87
N CYS A 80 13.68 -0.35 13.43
CA CYS A 80 13.31 -1.60 12.78
C CYS A 80 11.78 -1.75 12.69
N LEU A 81 11.30 -2.23 11.55
CA LEU A 81 9.89 -2.42 11.24
C LEU A 81 9.61 -3.87 10.81
N LYS A 82 8.45 -4.40 11.23
CA LYS A 82 7.78 -5.58 10.65
C LYS A 82 6.59 -5.08 9.83
N ILE A 83 6.64 -5.29 8.54
CA ILE A 83 5.54 -5.04 7.61
C ILE A 83 4.84 -6.38 7.35
N ARG A 84 3.51 -6.38 7.30
CA ARG A 84 2.69 -7.57 7.04
C ARG A 84 1.78 -7.31 5.86
N ASN A 85 1.30 -8.41 5.27
CA ASN A 85 0.39 -8.45 4.14
C ASN A 85 0.97 -7.88 2.83
N MET A 86 2.29 -7.88 2.67
CA MET A 86 2.91 -7.40 1.43
C MET A 86 2.74 -8.38 0.26
N PHE A 87 2.56 -9.66 0.55
CA PHE A 87 2.44 -10.74 -0.44
C PHE A 87 1.70 -11.93 0.17
N ASP A 88 1.36 -12.91 -0.67
CA ASP A 88 0.82 -14.20 -0.26
C ASP A 88 1.72 -15.32 -0.81
N ALA A 89 2.45 -15.98 0.09
CA ALA A 89 3.45 -16.99 -0.25
C ALA A 89 2.88 -18.19 -1.06
N GLU A 90 1.57 -18.43 -1.01
CA GLU A 90 0.94 -19.53 -1.76
C GLU A 90 0.71 -19.19 -3.24
N VAL A 91 0.74 -17.91 -3.60
CA VAL A 91 0.44 -17.42 -4.96
C VAL A 91 1.57 -16.62 -5.61
N GLU A 92 2.70 -16.42 -4.91
CA GLU A 92 3.90 -15.85 -5.51
C GLU A 92 4.73 -16.92 -6.24
N TYR A 93 5.12 -16.64 -7.49
CA TYR A 93 5.87 -17.55 -8.35
C TYR A 93 7.06 -16.83 -9.01
N GLY A 94 8.08 -17.59 -9.40
CA GLY A 94 9.32 -17.07 -10.01
C GLY A 94 10.44 -16.86 -8.99
N GLU A 95 11.67 -16.65 -9.45
CA GLU A 95 12.81 -16.47 -8.55
C GLU A 95 12.87 -15.05 -7.97
N ASP A 96 12.41 -14.04 -8.72
CA ASP A 96 12.60 -12.61 -8.42
C ASP A 96 11.38 -11.89 -7.85
N TRP A 97 10.26 -12.58 -7.55
CA TRP A 97 9.05 -11.91 -7.02
C TRP A 97 9.33 -11.09 -5.76
N HIS A 98 10.23 -11.58 -4.91
CA HIS A 98 10.64 -10.92 -3.69
C HIS A 98 11.38 -9.60 -3.94
N VAL A 99 12.09 -9.46 -5.06
CA VAL A 99 12.72 -8.21 -5.49
C VAL A 99 11.64 -7.17 -5.81
N HIS A 100 10.56 -7.57 -6.48
CA HIS A 100 9.42 -6.67 -6.73
C HIS A 100 8.77 -6.17 -5.43
N ILE A 101 8.71 -7.01 -4.38
CA ILE A 101 8.22 -6.57 -3.06
C ILE A 101 9.18 -5.59 -2.41
N GLN A 102 10.50 -5.81 -2.53
CA GLN A 102 11.50 -4.87 -2.02
C GLN A 102 11.42 -3.52 -2.75
N ASP A 103 11.37 -3.56 -4.07
CA ASP A 103 11.21 -2.37 -4.92
C ASP A 103 9.94 -1.61 -4.58
N ALA A 104 8.80 -2.29 -4.40
CA ALA A 104 7.55 -1.64 -4.03
C ALA A 104 7.63 -0.85 -2.71
N ILE A 105 8.39 -1.35 -1.73
CA ILE A 105 8.62 -0.67 -0.46
C ILE A 105 9.59 0.50 -0.65
N LEU A 106 10.69 0.29 -1.38
CA LEU A 106 11.69 1.33 -1.63
C LEU A 106 11.13 2.48 -2.48
N GLU A 107 10.30 2.19 -3.48
CA GLU A 107 9.56 3.17 -4.28
C GLU A 107 8.57 3.96 -3.44
N LYS A 108 7.81 3.29 -2.55
CA LYS A 108 6.80 3.94 -1.71
C LYS A 108 7.41 4.83 -0.63
N CYS A 109 8.52 4.40 -0.06
CA CYS A 109 9.26 5.23 0.87
C CYS A 109 10.03 6.32 0.12
N GLY A 110 10.64 6.03 -1.02
CA GLY A 110 11.52 6.98 -1.69
C GLY A 110 12.85 7.18 -0.93
N PRO A 111 13.76 7.99 -1.47
CA PRO A 111 15.17 8.03 -1.06
C PRO A 111 15.39 8.53 0.38
N ASP A 112 14.51 9.39 0.89
CA ASP A 112 14.69 10.08 2.18
C ASP A 112 14.55 9.18 3.41
N HIS A 113 14.01 7.98 3.24
CA HIS A 113 13.69 7.07 4.34
C HIS A 113 14.86 6.18 4.75
N SER A 114 15.99 6.26 4.03
CA SER A 114 17.28 5.66 4.42
C SER A 114 17.15 4.23 4.94
N ILE A 115 16.41 3.39 4.20
CA ILE A 115 16.32 1.95 4.49
C ILE A 115 17.68 1.35 4.18
N VAL A 116 18.33 0.70 5.14
CA VAL A 116 19.70 0.18 5.00
C VAL A 116 19.76 -1.35 4.94
N HIS A 117 18.70 -2.03 5.37
CA HIS A 117 18.58 -3.48 5.26
C HIS A 117 17.10 -3.89 5.13
N MET A 118 16.84 -4.91 4.32
CA MET A 118 15.49 -5.44 4.10
C MET A 118 15.54 -6.95 3.88
N ALA A 119 14.70 -7.69 4.61
CA ALA A 119 14.57 -9.13 4.46
C ALA A 119 13.10 -9.53 4.23
N VAL A 120 12.82 -10.17 3.10
CA VAL A 120 11.50 -10.74 2.78
C VAL A 120 11.44 -12.17 3.31
N ASP A 121 10.50 -12.45 4.20
CA ASP A 121 10.29 -13.79 4.74
C ASP A 121 9.44 -14.61 3.76
N LYS A 122 10.08 -15.20 2.75
CA LYS A 122 9.41 -15.97 1.67
C LYS A 122 8.50 -17.10 2.17
N SER A 123 8.70 -17.58 3.40
CA SER A 123 7.89 -18.62 4.03
C SER A 123 6.68 -18.09 4.83
N SER A 124 6.56 -16.76 4.95
CA SER A 124 5.57 -16.13 5.80
C SER A 124 4.18 -16.17 5.17
N LYS A 125 3.27 -16.92 5.82
CA LYS A 125 1.83 -16.89 5.53
C LYS A 125 1.18 -15.52 5.79
N GLU A 126 1.85 -14.66 6.54
CA GLU A 126 1.38 -13.31 6.85
C GLU A 126 1.96 -12.26 5.89
N GLY A 127 2.71 -12.65 4.87
CA GLY A 127 3.34 -11.72 3.93
C GLY A 127 4.33 -10.77 4.58
N CYS A 128 5.22 -11.31 5.43
CA CYS A 128 6.11 -10.49 6.27
C CYS A 128 7.36 -9.98 5.55
N VAL A 129 7.64 -8.69 5.71
CA VAL A 129 8.90 -8.05 5.34
C VAL A 129 9.49 -7.33 6.55
N PHE A 130 10.79 -7.47 6.75
CA PHE A 130 11.52 -6.91 7.87
C PHE A 130 12.47 -5.82 7.38
N VAL A 131 12.32 -4.60 7.89
CA VAL A 131 13.07 -3.43 7.43
C VAL A 131 13.89 -2.85 8.58
N MET A 132 15.13 -2.45 8.30
CA MET A 132 15.95 -1.63 9.18
C MET A 132 16.31 -0.33 8.48
N CYS A 133 16.07 0.79 9.16
CA CYS A 133 16.41 2.13 8.71
C CYS A 133 17.68 2.64 9.40
N ALA A 134 18.32 3.64 8.79
CA ALA A 134 19.52 4.28 9.35
C ALA A 134 19.28 4.91 10.74
N SER A 135 18.09 5.46 10.97
CA SER A 135 17.70 6.13 12.21
C SER A 135 16.26 5.82 12.63
N SER A 136 15.93 6.14 13.89
CA SER A 136 14.57 5.96 14.42
C SER A 136 13.58 6.94 13.77
N GLU A 137 14.02 8.16 13.44
CA GLU A 137 13.19 9.12 12.70
C GLU A 137 12.89 8.60 11.29
N ALA A 138 13.88 8.00 10.63
CA ALA A 138 13.72 7.44 9.29
C ALA A 138 12.70 6.29 9.26
N SER A 139 12.77 5.36 10.22
CA SER A 139 11.75 4.33 10.41
C SER A 139 10.38 4.90 10.80
N GLY A 140 10.35 6.02 11.53
CA GLY A 140 9.12 6.74 11.83
C GLY A 140 8.43 7.22 10.56
N ARG A 141 9.17 7.87 9.65
CA ARG A 141 8.61 8.29 8.37
C ARG A 141 8.16 7.09 7.51
N ALA A 142 8.95 6.02 7.47
CA ALA A 142 8.62 4.82 6.70
C ALA A 142 7.36 4.13 7.23
N PHE A 143 7.19 4.11 8.56
CA PHE A 143 5.96 3.65 9.19
C PHE A 143 4.74 4.43 8.69
N HIS A 144 4.80 5.77 8.66
CA HIS A 144 3.67 6.59 8.19
C HIS A 144 3.39 6.42 6.69
N ALA A 145 4.43 6.20 5.89
CA ALA A 145 4.29 6.00 4.45
C ALA A 145 3.66 4.64 4.07
N LEU A 146 3.79 3.62 4.94
CA LEU A 146 3.38 2.24 4.65
C LEU A 146 2.17 1.79 5.48
N HIS A 147 2.07 2.21 6.74
CA HIS A 147 1.03 1.74 7.64
C HIS A 147 -0.34 2.26 7.22
N GLY A 148 -1.31 1.34 7.12
CA GLY A 148 -2.66 1.69 6.74
C GLY A 148 -2.80 1.97 5.24
N TRP A 149 -1.79 1.67 4.42
CA TRP A 149 -1.89 1.73 2.97
C TRP A 149 -2.43 0.43 2.39
N TRP A 150 -3.17 0.53 1.29
CA TRP A 150 -3.56 -0.61 0.47
C TRP A 150 -2.47 -0.91 -0.55
N PHE A 151 -2.07 -2.18 -0.63
CA PHE A 151 -1.17 -2.70 -1.64
C PHE A 151 -1.76 -3.99 -2.21
N ASP A 152 -1.92 -4.06 -3.52
CA ASP A 152 -2.52 -5.22 -4.21
C ASP A 152 -3.88 -5.67 -3.61
N GLY A 153 -4.72 -4.70 -3.24
CA GLY A 153 -6.03 -4.94 -2.66
C GLY A 153 -6.01 -5.38 -1.19
N ILE A 154 -4.85 -5.41 -0.54
CA ILE A 154 -4.71 -5.82 0.86
C ILE A 154 -4.19 -4.66 1.71
N LEU A 155 -4.74 -4.52 2.92
CA LEU A 155 -4.32 -3.51 3.89
C LEU A 155 -2.98 -3.87 4.54
N ILE A 156 -2.01 -2.99 4.40
CA ILE A 156 -0.68 -3.12 4.98
C ILE A 156 -0.67 -2.67 6.45
N THR A 157 -0.10 -3.52 7.30
CA THR A 157 0.10 -3.23 8.72
C THR A 157 1.57 -3.24 9.07
N VAL A 158 2.01 -2.27 9.87
CA VAL A 158 3.41 -2.11 10.25
C VAL A 158 3.50 -2.08 11.77
N LYS A 159 4.55 -2.68 12.33
CA LYS A 159 4.87 -2.61 13.76
C LYS A 159 6.36 -2.36 13.96
N PHE A 160 6.73 -1.60 14.97
CA PHE A 160 8.12 -1.48 15.39
C PHE A 160 8.64 -2.77 16.02
N LEU A 161 9.92 -3.06 15.77
CA LEU A 161 10.65 -4.19 16.34
C LEU A 161 11.85 -3.69 17.14
N ARG A 162 12.21 -4.39 18.22
CA ARG A 162 13.47 -4.08 18.92
C ARG A 162 14.66 -4.43 18.03
N LEU A 163 15.67 -3.56 18.05
CA LEU A 163 16.89 -3.73 17.26
C LEU A 163 17.61 -5.05 17.59
N GLU A 164 17.68 -5.39 18.88
CA GLU A 164 18.26 -6.66 19.36
C GLU A 164 17.63 -7.88 18.67
N ARG A 165 16.29 -7.95 18.68
CA ARG A 165 15.55 -9.04 18.01
C ARG A 165 15.71 -9.04 16.50
N TYR A 166 15.93 -7.87 15.90
CA TYR A 166 16.20 -7.78 14.47
C TYR A 166 17.56 -8.42 14.16
N TYR A 167 18.61 -8.08 14.92
CA TYR A 167 19.94 -8.66 14.74
C TYR A 167 20.05 -10.14 15.09
N GLU A 168 19.31 -10.61 16.10
CA GLU A 168 19.21 -12.04 16.39
C GLU A 168 18.69 -12.84 15.19
N ARG A 169 17.77 -12.23 14.43
CA ARG A 169 17.16 -12.85 13.24
C ARG A 169 17.97 -12.61 11.97
N PHE A 170 18.59 -11.45 11.83
CA PHE A 170 19.35 -11.01 10.66
C PHE A 170 20.72 -10.47 11.10
N PRO A 171 21.69 -11.35 11.41
CA PRO A 171 23.02 -10.94 11.86
C PRO A 171 23.81 -10.19 10.77
N ASP A 172 23.51 -10.46 9.51
CA ASP A 172 24.06 -9.78 8.34
C ASP A 172 23.67 -8.30 8.23
N ALA A 173 22.57 -7.90 8.90
CA ALA A 173 22.19 -6.50 9.02
C ALA A 173 23.17 -5.70 9.91
N ILE A 174 23.99 -6.36 10.74
CA ILE A 174 24.93 -5.70 11.63
C ILE A 174 26.01 -5.01 10.78
N GLY A 175 26.04 -3.68 10.84
CA GLY A 175 26.99 -2.86 10.09
C GLY A 175 26.47 -2.34 8.74
N CYS A 176 25.25 -2.72 8.32
CA CYS A 176 24.58 -2.11 7.19
C CYS A 176 24.29 -0.63 7.46
N THR A 177 24.99 0.25 6.76
CA THR A 177 24.82 1.72 6.86
C THR A 177 24.48 2.39 5.54
N GLN A 178 24.69 1.69 4.42
CA GLN A 178 24.40 2.22 3.09
C GLN A 178 22.90 2.08 2.78
N PRO A 179 22.23 3.17 2.35
CA PRO A 179 20.84 3.09 1.92
C PRO A 179 20.67 2.17 0.70
N LEU A 180 19.64 1.35 0.74
CA LEU A 180 19.19 0.53 -0.38
C LEU A 180 18.51 1.40 -1.44
N ILE A 181 18.66 0.98 -2.69
CA ILE A 181 18.09 1.64 -3.88
C ILE A 181 17.23 0.59 -4.60
N PRO A 182 16.07 0.97 -5.19
CA PRO A 182 15.30 0.06 -6.04
C PRO A 182 16.15 -0.58 -7.14
N SER A 183 15.79 -1.80 -7.56
CA SER A 183 16.47 -2.53 -8.63
C SER A 183 16.35 -1.84 -10.00
N ASN A 184 15.32 -1.02 -10.18
CA ASN A 184 15.05 -0.25 -11.39
C ASN A 184 14.40 1.11 -11.03
N SER A 185 14.34 2.03 -11.99
CA SER A 185 13.78 3.38 -11.79
C SER A 185 12.39 3.56 -12.39
N GLU A 186 11.66 2.47 -12.67
CA GLU A 186 10.39 2.54 -13.40
C GLU A 186 9.20 2.92 -12.49
N GLY A 187 9.35 2.87 -11.16
CA GLY A 187 8.30 3.27 -10.22
C GLY A 187 7.06 2.39 -10.33
N ASN A 188 7.28 1.11 -10.63
CA ASN A 188 6.24 0.29 -11.23
C ASN A 188 5.11 -0.08 -10.27
N SER A 189 5.36 0.06 -8.97
CA SER A 189 4.42 -0.28 -7.91
C SER A 189 3.56 0.91 -7.48
N LEU A 190 3.84 2.12 -7.96
CA LEU A 190 3.04 3.30 -7.69
C LEU A 190 1.82 3.31 -8.62
N SER A 191 0.62 3.56 -8.09
CA SER A 191 -0.57 3.75 -8.93
C SER A 191 -0.40 5.00 -9.79
N VAL A 192 -0.93 4.98 -11.02
CA VAL A 192 -0.96 6.12 -11.93
C VAL A 192 -2.42 6.47 -12.25
N PRO A 193 -2.83 7.74 -12.08
CA PRO A 193 -2.07 8.81 -11.45
C PRO A 193 -1.86 8.49 -9.96
N PHE A 194 -0.65 8.80 -9.47
CA PHE A 194 -0.34 8.72 -8.06
C PHE A 194 -1.13 9.83 -7.38
N HIS A 195 -2.37 9.53 -6.99
CA HIS A 195 -3.16 10.48 -6.25
C HIS A 195 -2.56 10.55 -4.85
N GLN A 196 -1.65 11.50 -4.68
CA GLN A 196 -1.43 12.12 -3.40
C GLN A 196 -2.80 12.62 -2.98
N SER A 197 -3.44 11.89 -2.07
CA SER A 197 -4.66 12.37 -1.43
C SER A 197 -4.36 13.80 -0.97
N ILE A 198 -5.36 14.69 -1.00
CA ILE A 198 -5.25 16.08 -0.50
C ILE A 198 -4.67 16.12 0.95
N THR A 199 -4.70 14.97 1.63
CA THR A 199 -4.07 14.71 2.94
C THR A 199 -2.54 14.55 2.94
N GLU A 200 -1.85 14.45 1.80
CA GLU A 200 -0.38 14.38 1.71
C GLU A 200 0.27 15.76 1.49
N SER A 201 -0.50 16.76 1.07
CA SER A 201 -0.05 18.14 0.86
C SER A 201 -0.40 19.02 2.06
N SER A 202 0.27 18.83 3.20
CA SER A 202 0.31 19.77 4.33
C SER A 202 1.49 19.49 5.24
#